data_AF-A0A432EPA4-F1
#
_entry.id   AF-A0A432EPA4-F1
#
_cell.length_a   1.000
_cell.length_b   1.000
_cell.length_c   1.000
_cell.angle_alpha   90.00
_cell.angle_beta   90.00
_cell.angle_gamma   90.00
#
_symmetry.space_group_name_H-M   'P 1'
#
loop_
_entity.id
_entity.type
_entity.pdbx_description
1 polymer ?
#
loop_
_entity_poly.entity_id
_entity_poly.type
_entity_poly.pdbx_seq_one_letter_code
_entity_poly.pdbx_strand_id
1 'polypeptide(L)'
;MRKEFLLFFAFGTISFATNGDFLIGVGAVSRGMGGVGIATVTNADSTIFSNPALMTEYKKAVFSFGGTLFMPHTKGYANGTSATSDAKYFAVPSIGFIYPMSQKWFFGISAYGISGMGVDYRNTNVKCNPTSPGCYTNFQTMEVAPSLAYKVNEKLSVGFGLDLSYGALDLGAGLSSDYAVGVQVGVSYKVNPTFTLGAVIKSPLKFNFARVGDFNGDGILDDMTL
;
A
#
# COMPACT_ATOMS: atom_id res chain seq x y z
N MET A 1 21.07 -3.65 -43.53
CA MET A 1 20.83 -3.93 -42.10
C MET A 1 19.63 -3.12 -41.63
N ARG A 2 18.42 -3.71 -41.67
CA ARG A 2 17.20 -3.08 -41.14
C ARG A 2 17.11 -3.38 -39.65
N LYS A 3 17.00 -2.33 -38.83
CA LYS A 3 16.71 -2.45 -37.40
C LYS A 3 15.19 -2.44 -37.24
N GLU A 4 14.59 -3.57 -36.91
CA GLU A 4 13.16 -3.63 -36.61
C GLU A 4 12.96 -3.38 -35.11
N PHE A 5 12.18 -2.35 -34.80
CA PHE A 5 11.84 -1.93 -33.44
C PHE A 5 10.46 -2.52 -33.11
N LEU A 6 10.44 -3.61 -32.35
CA LEU A 6 9.21 -4.28 -31.94
C LEU A 6 8.62 -3.56 -30.72
N LEU A 7 7.58 -2.75 -30.96
CA LEU A 7 6.78 -2.08 -29.95
C LEU A 7 5.61 -3.01 -29.56
N PHE A 8 5.69 -3.66 -28.40
CA PHE A 8 4.58 -4.47 -27.88
C PHE A 8 3.59 -3.56 -27.14
N PHE A 9 2.42 -3.33 -27.74
CA PHE A 9 1.25 -2.76 -27.08
C PHE A 9 0.44 -3.91 -26.44
N ALA A 10 0.53 -4.06 -25.11
CA ALA A 10 -0.39 -4.92 -24.38
C ALA A 10 -1.68 -4.13 -24.11
N PHE A 11 -2.80 -4.55 -24.71
CA PHE A 11 -4.13 -4.05 -24.39
C PHE A 11 -4.48 -4.47 -22.95
N GLY A 12 -4.36 -3.54 -22.00
CA GLY A 12 -4.91 -3.71 -20.66
C GLY A 12 -6.42 -3.47 -20.70
N THR A 13 -7.22 -4.47 -20.34
CA THR A 13 -8.63 -4.25 -20.02
C THR A 13 -8.71 -3.28 -18.85
N ILE A 14 -9.51 -2.22 -18.98
CA ILE A 14 -9.75 -1.23 -17.93
C ILE A 14 -10.40 -1.95 -16.76
N SER A 15 -9.60 -2.35 -15.77
CA SER A 15 -10.11 -2.85 -14.51
C SER A 15 -10.56 -1.64 -13.70
N PHE A 16 -11.87 -1.44 -13.58
CA PHE A 16 -12.48 -0.45 -12.69
C PHE A 16 -12.42 -0.88 -11.21
N ALA A 17 -11.32 -1.52 -10.80
CA ALA A 17 -11.06 -1.86 -9.41
C ALA A 17 -10.19 -0.74 -8.81
N THR A 18 -10.84 0.29 -8.28
CA THR A 18 -10.17 1.21 -7.36
C THR A 18 -10.01 0.46 -6.03
N ASN A 19 -8.78 0.06 -5.68
CA ASN A 19 -8.45 -0.18 -4.28
C ASN A 19 -8.49 1.20 -3.60
N GLY A 20 -9.65 1.61 -3.09
CA GLY A 20 -9.90 2.97 -2.57
C GLY A 20 -9.14 3.28 -1.28
N ASP A 21 -8.48 2.28 -0.72
CA ASP A 21 -7.76 2.21 0.54
C ASP A 21 -6.25 1.99 0.35
N PHE A 22 -5.82 1.26 -0.69
CA PHE A 22 -4.40 1.04 -0.98
C PHE A 22 -3.79 2.16 -1.83
N LEU A 23 -2.58 2.56 -1.46
CA LEU A 23 -1.78 3.44 -2.26
C LEU A 23 -1.27 2.75 -3.54
N ILE A 24 -1.24 3.49 -4.65
CA ILE A 24 -0.78 3.01 -5.97
C ILE A 24 0.66 2.46 -5.98
N GLY A 25 1.47 2.84 -5.00
CA GLY A 25 2.87 2.44 -4.87
C GLY A 25 3.49 3.14 -3.66
N VAL A 26 4.61 2.62 -3.15
CA VAL A 26 5.39 3.24 -2.06
C VAL A 26 6.60 3.96 -2.64
N GLY A 27 6.98 5.10 -2.08
CA GLY A 27 8.12 5.89 -2.53
C GLY A 27 7.86 6.73 -3.79
N ALA A 28 8.64 7.81 -3.94
CA ALA A 28 8.44 8.79 -5.02
C ALA A 28 8.67 8.21 -6.42
N VAL A 29 9.62 7.28 -6.58
CA VAL A 29 9.98 6.70 -7.87
C VAL A 29 8.88 5.76 -8.40
N SER A 30 8.42 4.82 -7.57
CA SER A 30 7.33 3.91 -7.96
C SER A 30 6.06 4.69 -8.28
N ARG A 31 5.66 5.63 -7.41
CA ARG A 31 4.49 6.49 -7.64
C ARG A 31 4.60 7.35 -8.90
N GLY A 32 5.77 7.96 -9.15
CA GLY A 32 6.00 8.79 -10.33
C GLY A 32 5.92 8.02 -11.65
N MET A 33 6.12 6.71 -11.61
CA MET A 33 5.94 5.80 -12.74
C MET A 33 4.54 5.14 -12.78
N GLY A 34 3.59 5.60 -11.97
CA GLY A 34 2.23 5.05 -11.93
C GLY A 34 2.08 3.78 -11.09
N GLY A 35 2.96 3.55 -10.10
CA GLY A 35 2.87 2.41 -9.19
C GLY A 35 3.66 1.18 -9.58
N VAL A 36 4.52 1.27 -10.61
CA VAL A 36 5.35 0.14 -11.03
C VAL A 36 6.41 -0.19 -9.98
N GLY A 37 6.73 -1.47 -9.85
CA GLY A 37 7.72 -1.96 -8.87
C GLY A 37 7.86 -3.48 -8.80
N ILE A 38 6.99 -4.25 -9.47
CA ILE A 38 7.03 -5.73 -9.43
C ILE A 38 8.24 -6.30 -10.16
N ALA A 39 8.67 -5.70 -11.27
CA ALA A 39 9.80 -6.17 -12.09
C ALA A 39 10.94 -5.15 -12.23
N THR A 40 10.79 -3.97 -11.63
CA THR A 40 11.72 -2.84 -11.73
C THR A 40 12.22 -2.46 -10.35
N VAL A 41 13.53 -2.41 -10.19
CA VAL A 41 14.18 -1.97 -8.95
C VAL A 41 14.01 -0.46 -8.79
N THR A 42 13.61 -0.04 -7.61
CA THR A 42 13.42 1.38 -7.27
C THR A 42 14.23 1.73 -6.02
N ASN A 43 13.66 2.45 -5.04
CA ASN A 43 14.29 2.70 -3.74
C ASN A 43 14.07 1.51 -2.80
N ALA A 44 14.80 1.45 -1.68
CA ALA A 44 14.77 0.29 -0.78
C ALA A 44 13.37 0.04 -0.18
N ASP A 45 12.67 1.10 0.22
CA ASP A 45 11.31 1.08 0.76
C ASP A 45 10.32 0.49 -0.26
N SER A 46 10.33 1.06 -1.46
CA SER A 46 9.46 0.67 -2.57
C SER A 46 9.75 -0.74 -3.10
N THR A 47 11.02 -1.17 -3.10
CA THR A 47 11.40 -2.49 -3.58
C THR A 47 10.92 -3.59 -2.65
N ILE A 48 11.07 -3.41 -1.34
CA ILE A 48 10.56 -4.38 -0.36
C ILE A 48 9.04 -4.43 -0.40
N PHE A 49 8.35 -3.28 -0.51
CA PHE A 49 6.90 -3.22 -0.65
C PHE A 49 6.40 -3.93 -1.91
N SER A 50 7.03 -3.68 -3.06
CA SER A 50 6.53 -4.17 -4.35
C SER A 50 6.96 -5.59 -4.66
N ASN A 51 8.25 -5.93 -4.52
CA ASN A 51 8.76 -7.28 -4.76
C ASN A 51 10.07 -7.52 -3.98
N PRO A 52 10.06 -8.30 -2.89
CA PRO A 52 11.28 -8.58 -2.11
C PRO A 52 12.35 -9.30 -2.93
N ALA A 53 12.03 -10.04 -4.00
CA ALA A 53 13.02 -10.72 -4.83
C ALA A 53 13.97 -9.75 -5.54
N LEU A 54 13.55 -8.51 -5.79
CA LEU A 54 14.37 -7.48 -6.42
C LEU A 54 15.46 -6.93 -5.48
N MET A 55 15.45 -7.27 -4.19
CA MET A 55 16.54 -6.93 -3.27
C MET A 55 17.89 -7.50 -3.72
N THR A 56 17.90 -8.60 -4.49
CA THR A 56 19.13 -9.22 -5.01
C THR A 56 19.90 -8.36 -6.02
N GLU A 57 19.29 -7.28 -6.49
CA GLU A 57 19.88 -6.34 -7.46
C GLU A 57 20.80 -5.31 -6.79
N TYR A 58 20.67 -5.10 -5.48
CA TYR A 58 21.49 -4.15 -4.75
C TYR A 58 22.86 -4.73 -4.42
N LYS A 59 23.94 -4.08 -4.87
CA LYS A 59 25.32 -4.53 -4.61
C LYS A 59 25.88 -4.04 -3.27
N LYS A 60 25.23 -3.07 -2.63
CA LYS A 60 25.65 -2.42 -1.38
C LYS A 60 24.45 -2.22 -0.48
N ALA A 61 24.70 -1.93 0.79
CA ALA A 61 23.65 -1.50 1.70
C ALA A 61 23.01 -0.20 1.19
N VAL A 62 21.68 -0.16 1.14
CA VAL A 62 20.90 1.00 0.71
C VAL A 62 19.89 1.35 1.77
N PHE A 63 19.86 2.63 2.12
CA PHE A 63 18.84 3.22 2.96
C PHE A 63 17.99 4.16 2.12
N SER A 64 16.69 4.17 2.34
CA SER A 64 15.74 5.05 1.67
C SER A 64 14.74 5.57 2.69
N PHE A 65 14.48 6.87 2.63
CA PHE A 65 13.49 7.56 3.43
C PHE A 65 12.71 8.49 2.52
N GLY A 66 11.41 8.55 2.71
CA GLY A 66 10.53 9.39 1.93
C GLY A 66 9.16 9.50 2.57
N GLY A 67 8.26 10.13 1.84
CA GLY A 67 6.87 10.19 2.22
C GLY A 67 6.03 10.72 1.07
N THR A 68 4.72 10.63 1.23
CA THR A 68 3.76 11.17 0.27
C THR A 68 2.71 11.95 1.02
N LEU A 69 2.48 13.18 0.57
CA LEU A 69 1.39 14.00 1.04
C LEU A 69 0.21 13.78 0.12
N PHE A 70 -0.78 13.02 0.58
CA PHE A 70 -2.01 12.76 -0.15
C PHE A 70 -3.02 13.86 0.17
N MET A 71 -3.53 14.52 -0.87
CA MET A 71 -4.43 15.68 -0.78
C MET A 71 -5.71 15.42 -1.56
N PRO A 72 -6.63 14.60 -1.02
CA PRO A 72 -7.86 14.27 -1.71
C PRO A 72 -8.85 15.46 -1.69
N HIS A 73 -9.54 15.66 -2.80
CA HIS A 73 -10.71 16.51 -2.87
C HIS A 73 -11.96 15.64 -2.96
N THR A 74 -12.59 15.35 -1.82
CA THR A 74 -13.81 14.55 -1.75
C THR A 74 -15.04 15.43 -1.57
N LYS A 75 -16.03 15.23 -2.44
CA LYS A 75 -17.34 15.87 -2.35
C LYS A 75 -18.38 14.79 -2.07
N GLY A 76 -19.12 14.98 -0.98
CA GLY A 76 -20.27 14.16 -0.63
C GLY A 76 -21.55 14.86 -1.06
N TYR A 77 -22.54 14.08 -1.48
CA TYR A 77 -23.90 14.57 -1.72
C TYR A 77 -24.87 13.75 -0.88
N ALA A 78 -25.60 14.43 0.00
CA ALA A 78 -26.59 13.80 0.85
C ALA A 78 -27.77 14.75 1.06
N ASN A 79 -28.99 14.22 1.00
CA ASN A 79 -30.24 14.97 1.28
C ASN A 79 -30.32 16.34 0.56
N GLY A 80 -30.03 16.38 -0.74
CA GLY A 80 -30.14 17.61 -1.54
C GLY A 80 -28.96 18.57 -1.40
N THR A 81 -28.02 18.30 -0.49
CA THR A 81 -26.93 19.21 -0.12
C THR A 81 -25.58 18.60 -0.50
N SER A 82 -24.72 19.39 -1.13
CA SER A 82 -23.33 19.00 -1.37
C SER A 82 -22.42 19.60 -0.30
N ALA A 83 -21.46 18.80 0.17
CA ALA A 83 -20.40 19.26 1.05
C ALA A 83 -19.05 18.73 0.58
N THR A 84 -18.01 19.50 0.88
CA THR A 84 -16.62 19.07 0.69
C THR A 84 -16.07 18.64 2.03
N SER A 85 -15.33 17.53 2.06
CA SER A 85 -14.69 17.04 3.29
C SER A 85 -13.64 18.03 3.80
N ASP A 86 -13.55 18.17 5.12
CA ASP A 86 -12.48 18.94 5.77
C ASP A 86 -11.16 18.17 5.93
N ALA A 87 -11.20 16.84 5.77
CA ALA A 87 -10.01 16.00 5.78
C ALA A 87 -9.22 16.16 4.45
N LYS A 88 -8.17 16.99 4.48
CA LYS A 88 -7.47 17.49 3.28
C LYS A 88 -6.03 17.00 3.12
N TYR A 89 -5.37 16.61 4.21
CA TYR A 89 -3.94 16.30 4.20
C TYR A 89 -3.69 15.00 4.93
N PHE A 90 -3.07 14.06 4.24
CA PHE A 90 -2.66 12.79 4.80
C PHE A 90 -1.19 12.55 4.48
N ALA A 91 -0.35 12.53 5.52
CA ALA A 91 1.07 12.27 5.36
C ALA A 91 1.35 10.77 5.52
N VAL A 92 1.94 10.18 4.49
CA VAL A 92 2.29 8.75 4.47
C VAL A 92 3.80 8.62 4.40
N PRO A 93 4.49 8.35 5.53
CA PRO A 93 5.94 8.13 5.51
C PRO A 93 6.30 6.78 4.89
N SER A 94 7.51 6.68 4.36
CA SER A 94 8.11 5.43 3.91
C SER A 94 9.60 5.39 4.25
N ILE A 95 10.04 4.26 4.80
CA ILE A 95 11.43 4.00 5.17
C ILE A 95 11.77 2.59 4.70
N GLY A 96 12.98 2.40 4.21
CA GLY A 96 13.46 1.11 3.75
C GLY A 96 14.96 0.98 3.91
N PHE A 97 15.40 -0.21 4.27
CA PHE A 97 16.79 -0.57 4.39
C PHE A 97 17.00 -1.95 3.77
N ILE A 98 17.99 -2.07 2.89
CA ILE A 98 18.40 -3.34 2.28
C ILE A 98 19.88 -3.54 2.58
N TYR A 99 20.21 -4.73 3.04
CA TYR A 99 21.56 -5.16 3.38
C TYR A 99 21.91 -6.48 2.67
N PRO A 100 22.85 -6.46 1.72
CA PRO A 100 23.41 -7.67 1.12
C PRO A 100 24.27 -8.40 2.15
N MET A 101 23.74 -9.48 2.75
CA MET A 101 24.48 -10.29 3.72
C MET A 101 25.57 -11.13 3.05
N SER A 102 25.34 -11.56 1.80
CA SER A 102 26.28 -12.32 1.00
C SER A 102 25.99 -12.15 -0.49
N GLN A 103 26.69 -12.87 -1.38
CA GLN A 103 26.39 -12.85 -2.82
C GLN A 103 25.04 -13.48 -3.18
N LYS A 104 24.45 -14.25 -2.26
CA LYS A 104 23.16 -14.94 -2.47
C LYS A 104 22.05 -14.48 -1.56
N TRP A 105 22.36 -14.05 -0.34
CA TRP A 105 21.35 -13.67 0.66
C TRP A 105 21.32 -12.16 0.88
N PHE A 106 20.10 -11.62 0.89
CA PHE A 106 19.81 -10.20 1.04
C PHE A 106 18.73 -10.04 2.11
N PHE A 107 19.00 -9.25 3.12
CA PHE A 107 18.03 -8.88 4.13
C PHE A 107 17.49 -7.50 3.82
N GLY A 108 16.22 -7.27 4.09
CA GLY A 108 15.63 -5.94 4.03
C GLY A 108 14.59 -5.76 5.11
N ILE A 109 14.37 -4.51 5.48
CA ILE A 109 13.24 -4.11 6.31
C ILE A 109 12.71 -2.79 5.78
N SER A 110 11.40 -2.69 5.65
CA SER A 110 10.74 -1.44 5.31
C SER A 110 9.60 -1.17 6.26
N ALA A 111 9.32 0.11 6.47
CA ALA A 111 8.18 0.60 7.23
C ALA A 111 7.50 1.66 6.38
N TYR A 112 6.23 1.47 6.02
CA TYR A 112 5.49 2.39 5.16
C TYR A 112 4.04 2.46 5.58
N GLY A 113 3.45 3.65 5.45
CA GLY A 113 1.99 3.77 5.48
C GLY A 113 1.39 3.20 4.20
N ILE A 114 0.41 2.32 4.33
CA ILE A 114 -0.32 1.72 3.20
C ILE A 114 -1.60 2.49 2.93
N SER A 115 -2.28 2.88 4.01
CA SER A 115 -3.51 3.65 3.97
C SER A 115 -3.47 4.75 5.02
N GLY A 116 -4.23 5.80 4.77
CA GLY A 116 -4.25 7.00 5.57
C GLY A 116 -5.25 7.93 4.94
N MET A 117 -6.49 7.50 4.86
CA MET A 117 -7.55 8.24 4.18
C MET A 117 -8.77 8.32 5.07
N GLY A 118 -9.53 9.38 4.86
CA GLY A 118 -10.67 9.69 5.69
C GLY A 118 -11.49 10.80 5.10
N VAL A 119 -12.68 10.95 5.65
CA VAL A 119 -13.59 12.04 5.35
C VAL A 119 -14.06 12.66 6.66
N ASP A 120 -14.22 13.97 6.67
CA ASP A 120 -14.85 14.68 7.78
C ASP A 120 -15.90 15.65 7.22
N TYR A 121 -17.16 15.30 7.40
CA TYR A 121 -18.33 16.09 7.03
C TYR A 121 -19.04 16.71 8.24
N ARG A 122 -18.54 16.49 9.47
CA ARG A 122 -19.22 16.90 10.72
C ARG A 122 -19.42 18.41 10.83
N ASN A 123 -18.50 19.20 10.26
CA ASN A 123 -18.55 20.67 10.28
C ASN A 123 -19.16 21.28 8.99
N THR A 124 -19.89 20.49 8.21
CA THR A 124 -20.45 20.92 6.92
C THR A 124 -21.97 21.04 6.94
N ASN A 125 -22.55 21.62 5.87
CA ASN A 125 -24.00 21.80 5.74
C ASN A 125 -24.78 20.48 5.54
N VAL A 126 -24.09 19.36 5.39
CA VAL A 126 -24.73 18.05 5.34
C VAL A 126 -25.20 17.69 6.75
N LYS A 127 -26.52 17.55 6.93
CA LYS A 127 -27.11 17.07 8.19
C LYS A 127 -26.78 15.60 8.39
N CYS A 128 -25.67 15.38 9.05
CA CYS A 128 -25.17 14.11 9.52
C CYS A 128 -25.85 13.74 10.83
N ASN A 129 -26.49 12.57 10.89
CA ASN A 129 -26.93 12.03 12.17
C ASN A 129 -25.69 11.53 12.95
N PRO A 130 -25.43 11.97 14.20
CA PRO A 130 -24.30 11.47 14.99
C PRO A 130 -24.29 9.96 15.22
N THR A 131 -25.42 9.27 15.03
CA THR A 131 -25.51 7.80 15.07
C THR A 131 -25.39 7.10 13.72
N SER A 132 -25.23 7.83 12.60
CA SER A 132 -25.06 7.21 11.28
C SER A 132 -23.56 7.16 10.91
N PRO A 133 -22.95 5.96 10.77
CA PRO A 133 -21.59 5.83 10.26
C PRO A 133 -21.54 6.37 8.82
N GLY A 134 -20.57 7.26 8.53
CA GLY A 134 -20.37 7.82 7.18
C GLY A 134 -20.07 9.32 7.12
N CYS A 135 -20.31 10.06 8.21
CA CYS A 135 -20.01 11.49 8.28
C CYS A 135 -18.61 11.81 8.79
N TYR A 136 -17.98 10.85 9.46
CA TYR A 136 -16.58 10.86 9.79
C TYR A 136 -16.01 9.48 9.53
N THR A 137 -14.84 9.42 8.93
CA THR A 137 -14.08 8.19 8.77
C THR A 137 -12.62 8.58 8.79
N ASN A 138 -11.82 7.90 9.58
CA ASN A 138 -10.38 7.99 9.54
C ASN A 138 -9.82 6.58 9.63
N PHE A 139 -9.23 6.12 8.55
CA PHE A 139 -8.57 4.83 8.47
C PHE A 139 -7.10 5.01 8.14
N GLN A 140 -6.24 4.51 9.01
CA GLN A 140 -4.80 4.61 8.87
C GLN A 140 -4.19 3.23 9.07
N THR A 141 -3.31 2.83 8.15
CA THR A 141 -2.58 1.57 8.27
C THR A 141 -1.09 1.79 8.00
N MET A 142 -0.28 1.24 8.88
CA MET A 142 1.17 1.21 8.76
C MET A 142 1.62 -0.24 8.73
N GLU A 143 2.56 -0.55 7.84
CA GLU A 143 3.13 -1.88 7.73
C GLU A 143 4.63 -1.83 7.91
N VAL A 144 5.15 -2.82 8.62
CA VAL A 144 6.58 -3.10 8.75
C VAL A 144 6.81 -4.46 8.12
N ALA A 145 7.64 -4.50 7.09
CA ALA A 145 7.88 -5.69 6.28
C ALA A 145 9.36 -6.13 6.35
N PRO A 146 9.79 -6.85 7.40
CA PRO A 146 11.05 -7.58 7.34
C PRO A 146 11.00 -8.63 6.22
N SER A 147 12.00 -8.62 5.37
CA SER A 147 12.07 -9.44 4.16
C SER A 147 13.46 -10.06 3.96
N LEU A 148 13.47 -11.21 3.31
CA LEU A 148 14.66 -11.95 2.94
C LEU A 148 14.56 -12.32 1.46
N ALA A 149 15.64 -12.11 0.71
CA ALA A 149 15.73 -12.56 -0.67
C ALA A 149 16.93 -13.46 -0.88
N TYR A 150 16.72 -14.41 -1.78
CA TYR A 150 17.69 -15.41 -2.18
C TYR A 150 17.88 -15.40 -3.70
N LYS A 151 19.13 -15.17 -4.11
CA LYS A 151 19.53 -15.24 -5.50
C LYS A 151 19.82 -16.70 -5.85
N VAL A 152 18.87 -17.35 -6.53
CA VAL A 152 18.98 -18.75 -6.96
C VAL A 152 20.07 -18.88 -8.02
N ASN A 153 19.98 -18.05 -9.07
CA ASN A 153 20.90 -18.01 -10.21
C ASN A 153 21.11 -16.55 -10.67
N GLU A 154 21.95 -16.32 -11.69
CA GLU A 154 22.13 -14.98 -12.27
C GLU A 154 20.84 -14.39 -12.87
N LYS A 155 19.89 -15.25 -13.24
CA LYS A 155 18.61 -14.89 -13.84
C LYS A 155 17.42 -14.94 -12.88
N LEU A 156 17.46 -15.81 -11.87
CA LEU A 156 16.30 -16.09 -11.02
C LEU A 156 16.60 -15.70 -9.58
N SER A 157 15.70 -14.89 -9.02
CA SER A 157 15.70 -14.47 -7.62
C SER A 157 14.32 -14.71 -7.01
N VAL A 158 14.33 -15.08 -5.75
CA VAL A 158 13.11 -15.25 -4.95
C VAL A 158 13.21 -14.39 -3.69
N GLY A 159 12.07 -13.93 -3.22
CA GLY A 159 11.95 -13.10 -2.03
C GLY A 159 10.78 -13.54 -1.18
N PHE A 160 10.93 -13.39 0.12
CA PHE A 160 9.92 -13.62 1.12
C PHE A 160 9.89 -12.43 2.06
N GLY A 161 8.71 -11.96 2.41
CA GLY A 161 8.50 -10.91 3.40
C GLY A 161 7.40 -11.30 4.37
N LEU A 162 7.55 -10.87 5.62
CA LEU A 162 6.51 -10.94 6.63
C LEU A 162 5.94 -9.54 6.78
N ASP A 163 4.65 -9.39 6.52
CA ASP A 163 3.97 -8.10 6.55
C ASP A 163 3.32 -7.95 7.93
N LEU A 164 3.86 -7.07 8.77
CA LEU A 164 3.34 -6.78 10.10
C LEU A 164 2.63 -5.44 10.06
N SER A 165 1.30 -5.47 10.16
CA SER A 165 0.48 -4.29 9.86
C SER A 165 -0.30 -3.87 11.08
N TYR A 166 -0.29 -2.57 11.36
CA TYR A 166 -1.10 -1.92 12.38
C TYR A 166 -2.14 -1.06 11.70
N GLY A 167 -3.40 -1.26 12.05
CA GLY A 167 -4.52 -0.49 11.55
C GLY A 167 -5.19 0.29 12.68
N ALA A 168 -5.65 1.48 12.38
CA ALA A 168 -6.46 2.29 13.27
C ALA A 168 -7.66 2.85 12.48
N LEU A 169 -8.86 2.65 13.02
CA LEU A 169 -10.14 3.03 12.43
C LEU A 169 -10.96 3.85 13.43
N ASP A 170 -11.46 4.98 12.97
CA ASP A 170 -12.44 5.80 13.71
C ASP A 170 -13.56 6.23 12.77
N LEU A 171 -14.80 5.91 13.11
CA LEU A 171 -16.02 6.29 12.37
C LEU A 171 -16.86 7.35 13.11
N GLY A 172 -16.31 7.96 14.16
CA GLY A 172 -16.97 8.98 14.99
C GLY A 172 -17.46 8.45 16.33
N ALA A 173 -17.34 7.14 16.58
CA ALA A 173 -17.66 6.49 17.84
C ALA A 173 -16.44 6.23 18.74
N GLY A 174 -15.23 6.58 18.27
CA GLY A 174 -13.97 6.36 18.98
C GLY A 174 -12.97 5.57 18.13
N LEU A 175 -11.69 5.71 18.48
CA LEU A 175 -10.59 5.03 17.80
C LEU A 175 -10.51 3.56 18.23
N SER A 176 -10.63 2.65 17.26
CA SER A 176 -10.29 1.24 17.43
C SER A 176 -9.00 0.93 16.66
N SER A 177 -8.15 0.09 17.22
CA SER A 177 -6.91 -0.33 16.57
C SER A 177 -6.74 -1.83 16.62
N ASP A 178 -6.13 -2.40 15.58
CA ASP A 178 -5.83 -3.84 15.53
C ASP A 178 -4.52 -4.10 14.78
N TYR A 179 -3.98 -5.31 14.95
CA TYR A 179 -2.78 -5.79 14.28
C TYR A 179 -3.12 -6.95 13.35
N ALA A 180 -2.63 -6.87 12.12
CA ALA A 180 -2.71 -7.94 11.13
C ALA A 180 -1.32 -8.47 10.79
N VAL A 181 -1.24 -9.75 10.47
CA VAL A 181 -0.02 -10.39 10.00
C VAL A 181 -0.30 -11.02 8.64
N GLY A 182 0.56 -10.72 7.68
CA GLY A 182 0.53 -11.27 6.34
C GLY A 182 1.91 -11.76 5.91
N VAL A 183 1.94 -12.37 4.75
CA VAL A 183 3.16 -12.83 4.09
C VAL A 183 3.14 -12.42 2.63
N GLN A 184 4.30 -12.07 2.12
CA GLN A 184 4.51 -11.77 0.71
C GLN A 184 5.61 -12.66 0.14
N VAL A 185 5.36 -13.19 -1.06
CA VAL A 185 6.34 -13.98 -1.81
C VAL A 185 6.52 -13.32 -3.16
N GLY A 186 7.79 -13.07 -3.51
CA GLY A 186 8.19 -12.45 -4.75
C GLY A 186 9.10 -13.35 -5.56
N VAL A 187 8.98 -13.27 -6.87
CA VAL A 187 9.89 -13.90 -7.83
C VAL A 187 10.29 -12.85 -8.86
N SER A 188 11.56 -12.87 -9.27
CA SER A 188 12.09 -12.07 -10.36
C SER A 188 12.92 -12.93 -11.29
N TYR A 189 12.61 -12.86 -12.59
CA TYR A 189 13.29 -13.61 -13.65
C TYR A 189 13.78 -12.67 -14.74
N LYS A 190 15.10 -12.57 -14.89
CA LYS A 190 15.76 -11.83 -15.96
C LYS A 190 15.85 -12.71 -17.20
N VAL A 191 15.06 -12.38 -18.20
CA VAL A 191 15.15 -13.02 -19.52
C VAL A 191 16.44 -12.57 -20.20
N ASN A 192 16.62 -11.24 -20.27
CA ASN A 192 17.75 -10.54 -20.89
C ASN A 192 18.19 -9.36 -20.00
N PRO A 193 19.36 -8.73 -20.23
CA PRO A 193 19.79 -7.55 -19.45
C PRO A 193 18.81 -6.37 -19.47
N THR A 194 17.93 -6.30 -20.47
CA THR A 194 16.93 -5.23 -20.65
C THR A 194 15.51 -5.66 -20.24
N PHE A 195 15.25 -6.96 -20.08
CA PHE A 195 13.90 -7.47 -19.88
C PHE A 195 13.82 -8.40 -18.68
N THR A 196 13.05 -7.97 -17.67
CA THR A 196 12.82 -8.66 -16.40
C THR A 196 11.32 -8.91 -16.25
N LEU A 197 10.98 -10.13 -15.85
CA LEU A 197 9.64 -10.52 -15.42
C LEU A 197 9.63 -10.62 -13.90
N GLY A 198 8.54 -10.18 -13.29
CA GLY A 198 8.33 -10.28 -11.85
C GLY A 198 6.93 -10.77 -11.55
N ALA A 199 6.79 -11.55 -10.48
CA ALA A 199 5.51 -11.99 -9.96
C ALA A 199 5.54 -11.90 -8.43
N VAL A 200 4.46 -11.43 -7.84
CA VAL A 200 4.33 -11.25 -6.40
C VAL A 200 2.96 -11.69 -5.95
N ILE A 201 2.92 -12.40 -4.84
CA ILE A 201 1.70 -12.85 -4.17
C ILE A 201 1.78 -12.37 -2.74
N LYS A 202 0.74 -11.68 -2.26
CA LYS A 202 0.58 -11.27 -0.87
C LYS A 202 -0.64 -11.96 -0.27
N SER A 203 -0.55 -12.36 0.99
CA SER A 203 -1.72 -12.86 1.71
C SER A 203 -2.66 -11.72 2.09
N PRO A 204 -3.96 -11.98 2.25
CA PRO A 204 -4.87 -11.00 2.84
C PRO A 204 -4.43 -10.63 4.26
N LEU A 205 -4.45 -9.34 4.56
CA LEU A 205 -4.38 -8.82 5.92
C LEU A 205 -5.80 -8.70 6.44
N LYS A 206 -6.07 -9.19 7.65
CA LYS A 206 -7.37 -9.11 8.29
C LYS A 206 -7.25 -8.33 9.58
N PHE A 207 -7.97 -7.22 9.67
CA PHE A 207 -8.10 -6.39 10.86
C PHE A 207 -9.50 -6.58 11.45
N ASN A 208 -9.60 -6.71 12.77
CA ASN A 208 -10.85 -6.76 13.51
C ASN A 208 -10.92 -5.55 14.43
N PHE A 209 -11.70 -4.55 14.03
CA PHE A 209 -11.92 -3.36 14.82
C PHE A 209 -13.16 -3.53 15.68
N ALA A 210 -13.01 -3.39 17.00
CA ALA A 210 -14.11 -3.56 17.92
C ALA A 210 -14.88 -2.25 18.14
N ARG A 211 -16.21 -2.32 18.15
CA ARG A 211 -17.12 -1.21 18.51
C ARG A 211 -16.87 0.08 17.71
N VAL A 212 -16.80 -0.04 16.39
CA VAL A 212 -16.46 1.10 15.52
C VAL A 212 -17.67 1.87 14.99
N GLY A 213 -18.85 1.26 14.97
CA GLY A 213 -20.07 1.94 14.52
C GLY A 213 -21.30 1.12 14.82
N ASP A 214 -22.45 1.79 14.93
CA ASP A 214 -23.75 1.14 15.01
C ASP A 214 -24.26 0.96 13.58
N PHE A 215 -24.08 -0.24 13.00
CA PHE A 215 -24.46 -0.51 11.60
C PHE A 215 -25.92 -0.92 11.46
N ASN A 216 -26.52 -1.41 12.55
CA ASN A 216 -27.86 -1.98 12.56
C ASN A 216 -28.92 -0.99 13.14
N GLY A 217 -28.48 0.12 13.73
CA GLY A 217 -29.30 1.18 14.30
C GLY A 217 -29.89 0.85 15.67
N ASP A 218 -29.34 -0.11 16.42
CA ASP A 218 -29.85 -0.59 17.71
C ASP A 218 -29.30 0.17 18.93
N GLY A 219 -28.36 1.10 18.72
CA GLY A 219 -27.70 1.89 19.77
C GLY A 219 -26.51 1.20 20.44
N ILE A 220 -26.12 -0.01 20.00
CA ILE A 220 -24.92 -0.74 20.42
C ILE A 220 -23.87 -0.63 19.31
N LEU A 221 -22.62 -0.43 19.68
CA LEU A 221 -21.52 -0.37 18.72
C LEU A 221 -21.12 -1.79 18.29
N ASP A 222 -21.16 -2.02 16.98
CA ASP A 222 -20.77 -3.27 16.33
C ASP A 222 -19.27 -3.31 16.00
N ASP A 223 -18.75 -4.54 15.89
CA ASP A 223 -17.40 -4.83 15.42
C ASP A 223 -17.35 -4.87 13.87
N MET A 224 -16.22 -4.48 13.29
CA MET A 224 -15.97 -4.53 11.84
C MET A 224 -14.69 -5.30 11.55
N THR A 225 -14.78 -6.27 10.62
CA THR A 225 -13.61 -6.93 10.04
C THR A 225 -13.31 -6.34 8.66
N LEU A 226 -12.07 -5.90 8.44
CA LEU A 226 -11.54 -5.38 7.17
C LEU A 226 -10.39 -6.25 6.67
#